data_AF-A0A7R9MVM9-F1
#
_entry.id   AF-A0A7R9MVM9-F1
#
_cell.length_a   1.000
_cell.length_b   1.000
_cell.length_c   1.000
_cell.angle_alpha   90.00
_cell.angle_beta   90.00
_cell.angle_gamma   90.00
#
_symmetry.space_group_name_H-M   'P 1'
#
loop_
_entity.id
_entity.type
_entity.pdbx_description
1 polymer ?
#
loop_
_entity_poly.entity_id
_entity_poly.type
_entity_poly.pdbx_seq_one_letter_code
_entity_poly.pdbx_strand_id
1 'polypeptide(L)' 'MPGGHPEAWPHIKDIFQKVAAKADGEPCCDWVGDGGAGHFVKMVHNGIEYGDM' A
#
# COMPACT_ATOMS: atom_id res chain seq x y z
N MET A 1 -1.05 0.13 -0.71
CA MET A 1 0.23 -0.60 -0.82
C MET A 1 1.05 -0.03 -1.99
N PRO A 2 1.44 1.25 -1.96
CA PRO A 2 2.27 1.86 -3.00
C PRO A 2 3.69 1.27 -3.01
N GLY A 3 4.22 1.01 -4.20
CA GLY A 3 5.63 0.70 -4.45
C GLY A 3 6.03 1.20 -5.84
N GLY A 4 7.32 1.23 -6.14
CA GLY A 4 7.82 1.76 -7.42
C GLY A 4 9.11 2.56 -7.25
N HIS A 5 9.12 3.80 -7.75
CA HIS A 5 10.26 4.70 -7.57
C HIS A 5 10.11 5.51 -6.26
N PRO A 6 11.09 5.51 -5.35
CA PRO A 6 10.93 6.12 -4.03
C PRO A 6 10.77 7.64 -4.10
N GLU A 7 11.36 8.29 -5.10
CA GLU A 7 11.19 9.74 -5.32
C GLU A 7 9.76 10.12 -5.70
N ALA A 8 8.94 9.19 -6.21
CA ALA A 8 7.54 9.48 -6.51
C ALA A 8 6.69 9.59 -5.24
N TRP A 9 7.10 8.93 -4.15
CA TRP A 9 6.29 8.81 -2.93
C TRP A 9 5.95 10.17 -2.29
N PRO A 10 6.90 11.10 -2.05
CA PRO A 10 6.58 12.41 -1.49
C PRO A 10 5.53 13.21 -2.27
N HIS A 11 5.45 13.01 -3.59
CA HIS A 11 4.51 13.73 -4.45
C HIS A 11 3.07 13.22 -4.34
N ILE A 12 2.88 11.94 -4.00
CA ILE A 12 1.56 11.30 -3.96
C ILE A 12 1.12 10.93 -2.53
N LYS A 13 2.04 10.96 -1.56
CA LYS A 13 1.83 10.51 -0.17
C LYS A 13 0.59 11.13 0.45
N ASP A 14 0.46 12.46 0.39
CA ASP A 14 -0.64 13.19 1.01
C ASP A 14 -2.00 12.76 0.45
N ILE A 15 -2.11 12.66 -0.88
CA ILE A 15 -3.33 12.20 -1.55
C ILE A 15 -3.65 10.77 -1.11
N PHE A 16 -2.68 9.86 -1.19
CA PHE A 16 -2.87 8.44 -0.92
C PHE A 16 -3.22 8.18 0.55
N GLN A 17 -2.57 8.88 1.49
CA GLN A 17 -2.84 8.72 2.92
C GLN A 17 -4.14 9.40 3.37
N LYS A 18 -4.58 10.49 2.70
CA LYS A 18 -5.87 11.15 3.00
C LYS A 18 -7.07 10.33 2.58
N VAL A 19 -7.01 9.65 1.43
CA VAL A 19 -8.13 8.85 0.91
C VAL A 19 -8.16 7.42 1.45
N ALA A 20 -7.06 6.94 2.06
CA ALA A 20 -7.00 5.62 2.65
C ALA A 20 -7.90 5.50 3.89
N ALA A 21 -8.42 4.28 4.11
CA ALA A 21 -9.05 3.91 5.38
C ALA A 21 -8.11 4.18 6.56
N LYS A 22 -8.69 4.45 7.74
CA LYS A 22 -7.96 4.71 8.97
C LYS A 22 -8.20 3.61 9.99
N ALA A 23 -7.14 3.13 10.62
CA ALA A 23 -7.18 2.24 11.78
C ALA A 23 -6.42 2.92 12.92
N ASP A 24 -7.06 3.10 14.06
CA ASP A 24 -6.47 3.77 15.24
C ASP A 24 -5.87 5.17 14.94
N GLY A 25 -6.46 5.88 13.97
CA GLY A 25 -6.01 7.20 13.52
C GLY A 25 -4.95 7.16 12.41
N GLU A 26 -4.35 6.01 12.13
CA GLU A 26 -3.29 5.85 11.13
C GLU A 26 -3.85 5.42 9.76
N PRO A 27 -3.32 5.95 8.64
CA PRO A 27 -3.67 5.48 7.30
C PRO A 27 -3.28 4.02 7.08
N CYS A 28 -4.20 3.22 6.53
CA CYS A 28 -3.92 1.90 5.97
C CYS A 28 -3.16 2.00 4.62
N CYS A 29 -2.16 2.87 4.56
CA CYS A 29 -1.36 3.16 3.37
C CYS A 29 -0.01 3.76 3.76
N ASP A 30 1.06 3.06 3.42
CA ASP A 30 2.43 3.58 3.49
C ASP A 30 3.30 2.98 2.38
N TRP A 31 4.49 3.54 2.18
CA TRP A 31 5.47 3.08 1.22
C TRP A 31 5.89 1.63 1.50
N VAL A 32 5.68 0.75 0.52
CA VAL A 32 5.99 -0.68 0.65
C VAL A 32 7.41 -0.99 0.23
N GLY A 33 7.90 -0.38 -0.85
CA GLY A 33 9.25 -0.63 -1.36
C GLY A 33 9.40 -0.41 -2.87
N ASP A 34 10.61 -0.69 -3.37
CA ASP A 34 10.97 -0.42 -4.75
C ASP A 34 10.30 -1.35 -5.77
N GLY A 35 10.20 -0.87 -7.01
CA GLY A 35 9.72 -1.64 -8.15
C GLY A 35 8.31 -2.21 -7.94
N GLY A 36 8.17 -3.53 -8.09
CA GLY A 36 6.89 -4.23 -8.00
C GLY A 36 6.37 -4.50 -6.58
N ALA A 37 7.04 -4.02 -5.52
CA ALA A 37 6.75 -4.42 -4.14
C ALA A 37 5.27 -4.20 -3.74
N GLY A 38 4.70 -3.05 -4.12
CA GLY A 38 3.28 -2.76 -3.85
C GLY A 38 2.30 -3.75 -4.49
N HIS A 39 2.58 -4.15 -5.74
CA HIS A 39 1.80 -5.16 -6.43
C HIS A 39 2.00 -6.56 -5.84
N PHE A 40 3.22 -6.88 -5.41
CA PHE A 40 3.53 -8.15 -4.76
C PHE A 40 2.74 -8.31 -3.46
N VAL A 41 2.71 -7.28 -2.60
CA VAL A 41 1.90 -7.35 -1.37
C VAL A 41 0.41 -7.49 -1.68
N LYS A 42 -0.10 -6.83 -2.74
CA LYS A 42 -1.49 -7.04 -3.18
C LYS A 42 -1.74 -8.48 -3.64
N MET A 43 -0.80 -9.09 -4.36
CA MET A 43 -0.89 -10.49 -4.78
C MET A 43 -0.94 -11.43 -3.56
N VAL A 44 -0.08 -11.22 -2.56
CA VAL A 44 -0.08 -12.02 -1.32
C VAL A 44 -1.38 -11.82 -0.52
N HIS A 45 -1.87 -10.59 -0.41
CA HIS A 45 -3.15 -10.30 0.23
C HIS A 45 -4.31 -11.07 -0.40
N ASN A 46 -4.37 -11.13 -1.74
CA ASN A 46 -5.37 -11.96 -2.41
C ASN A 46 -5.16 -13.46 -2.11
N GLY A 47 -3.91 -13.93 -2.00
CA GLY A 47 -3.62 -15.32 -1.61
C GLY A 47 -4.13 -15.65 -0.19
N ILE A 48 -4.00 -14.72 0.75
CA ILE A 48 -4.54 -14.85 2.11
C ILE A 48 -6.07 -14.85 2.09
N GLU A 49 -6.69 -13.93 1.34
CA GLU A 49 -8.15 -13.87 1.17
C GLU A 49 -8.70 -15.23 0.70
N TYR A 50 -8.03 -15.89 -0.24
CA TYR A 50 -8.41 -17.21 -0.71
C TYR A 50 -8.21 -18.33 0.33
N GLY A 51 -7.26 -18.18 1.25
CA GLY A 51 -7.06 -19.15 2.33
C GLY A 51 -8.07 -19.02 3.48
N ASP A 52 -8.63 -17.82 3.65
CA ASP A 52 -9.63 -17.52 4.69
C ASP A 52 -11.07 -17.89 4.26
N MET A 53 -11.35 -17.98 2.95
CA MET A 53 -12.65 -18.40 2.37
C MET A 53 -12.86 -19.92 2.41
#